data_AF-A0A4R0MSX0-F1
#
_entry.id   AF-A0A4R0MSX0-F1
#
_cell.length_a   1.000
_cell.length_b   1.000
_cell.length_c   1.000
_cell.angle_alpha   90.00
_cell.angle_beta   90.00
_cell.angle_gamma   90.00
#
_symmetry.space_group_name_H-M   'P 1'
#
loop_
_entity.id
_entity.type
_entity.pdbx_description
1 polymer ?
#
loop_
_entity_poly.entity_id
_entity_poly.type
_entity_poly.pdbx_seq_one_letter_code
_entity_poly.pdbx_strand_id
1 'polypeptide(L)'
;MVRVFVVLLFFCSLAEAKAELVTNFANVENKLQHIAEVTDTIKRLPPMSSQAKIKFVYAELLCQRLYGENKFSLNGDSLGEDLKKSVAQVKYRESALDLLGAEGWELSVAVTREVNAGFEIFYYLKKRID
;
A
#
# COMPACT_ATOMS: atom_id res chain seq x y z
N MET A 1 33.36 -57.95 40.19
CA MET A 1 32.86 -56.58 40.44
C MET A 1 32.40 -55.80 39.20
N VAL A 2 32.47 -56.33 37.96
CA VAL A 2 32.15 -55.57 36.74
C VAL A 2 30.65 -55.54 36.39
N ARG A 3 29.88 -56.57 36.78
CA ARG A 3 28.45 -56.71 36.39
C ARG A 3 27.49 -55.72 37.07
N VAL A 4 27.83 -55.20 38.26
CA VAL A 4 26.97 -54.25 38.99
C VAL A 4 27.06 -52.84 38.38
N PHE A 5 28.24 -52.48 37.83
CA PHE A 5 28.47 -51.16 37.21
C PHE A 5 27.71 -50.98 35.89
N VAL A 6 27.62 -52.03 35.07
CA VAL A 6 26.92 -51.98 33.77
C VAL A 6 25.40 -51.82 33.95
N VAL A 7 24.84 -52.44 34.99
CA VAL A 7 23.41 -52.36 35.31
C VAL A 7 23.04 -50.95 35.80
N LEU A 8 23.87 -50.34 36.66
CA LEU A 8 23.68 -48.97 37.15
C LEU A 8 23.73 -47.92 36.02
N LEU A 9 24.64 -48.07 35.05
CA LEU A 9 24.72 -47.16 33.90
C LEU A 9 23.49 -47.24 32.98
N PHE A 10 22.92 -48.44 32.81
CA PHE A 10 21.69 -48.64 32.04
C PHE A 10 20.47 -47.96 32.70
N PHE A 11 20.36 -48.03 34.03
CA PHE A 11 19.28 -47.38 34.76
C PHE A 11 19.38 -45.84 34.76
N CYS A 12 20.59 -45.28 34.81
CA CYS A 12 20.80 -43.83 34.66
C CYS A 12 20.36 -43.33 33.26
N SER A 13 20.82 -44.00 32.20
CA SER A 13 20.48 -43.62 30.81
C SER A 13 18.96 -43.67 30.54
N LEU A 14 18.26 -44.66 31.10
CA LEU A 14 16.81 -44.79 30.93
C LEU A 14 16.03 -43.73 31.73
N ALA A 15 16.51 -43.34 32.90
CA ALA A 15 15.90 -42.28 33.72
C ALA A 15 16.04 -40.90 33.06
N GLU A 16 17.21 -40.60 32.47
CA GLU A 16 17.47 -39.36 31.74
C GLU A 16 16.61 -39.26 30.47
N ALA A 17 16.52 -40.34 29.68
CA ALA A 17 15.67 -40.39 28.48
C ALA A 17 14.18 -40.19 28.81
N LYS A 18 13.72 -40.70 29.96
CA LYS A 18 12.34 -40.51 30.43
C LYS A 18 12.09 -39.07 30.88
N ALA A 19 13.06 -38.45 31.56
CA ALA A 19 12.95 -37.05 31.99
C ALA A 19 12.88 -36.10 30.79
N GLU A 20 13.74 -36.32 29.78
CA GLU A 20 13.78 -35.52 28.56
C GLU A 20 12.47 -35.61 27.76
N LEU A 21 11.90 -36.80 27.66
CA LEU A 21 10.59 -37.03 27.02
C LEU A 21 9.48 -36.26 27.75
N VAL A 22 9.45 -36.31 29.08
CA VAL A 22 8.44 -35.60 29.90
C VAL A 22 8.56 -34.09 29.73
N THR A 23 9.77 -33.53 29.71
CA THR A 23 9.97 -32.10 29.45
C THR A 23 9.54 -31.70 28.03
N ASN A 24 9.78 -32.55 27.04
CA ASN A 24 9.37 -32.28 25.67
C ASN A 24 7.84 -32.30 25.52
N PHE A 25 7.14 -33.23 26.18
CA PHE A 25 5.68 -33.25 26.20
C PHE A 25 5.09 -31.99 26.86
N ALA A 26 5.61 -31.59 28.03
CA ALA A 26 5.15 -30.39 28.71
C ALA A 26 5.36 -29.10 27.87
N ASN A 27 6.46 -29.03 27.11
CA ASN A 27 6.73 -27.92 26.20
C ASN A 27 5.73 -27.88 25.02
N VAL A 28 5.34 -29.04 24.50
CA VAL A 28 4.34 -29.13 23.41
C VAL A 28 2.95 -28.72 23.92
N GLU A 29 2.55 -29.14 25.12
CA GLU A 29 1.27 -28.76 25.71
C GLU A 29 1.15 -27.25 25.94
N ASN A 30 2.20 -26.62 26.46
CA ASN A 30 2.24 -25.16 26.65
C ASN A 30 2.12 -24.41 25.30
N LYS A 31 2.78 -24.89 24.25
CA LYS A 31 2.65 -24.29 22.91
C LYS A 31 1.23 -24.43 22.35
N LEU A 32 0.58 -25.56 22.58
CA LEU A 32 -0.79 -25.79 22.14
C LEU A 32 -1.78 -24.88 22.88
N GLN A 33 -1.60 -24.66 24.18
CA GLN A 33 -2.41 -23.71 24.95
C GLN A 33 -2.26 -22.28 24.44
N HIS A 34 -1.03 -21.83 24.18
CA HIS A 34 -0.78 -20.50 23.63
C HIS A 34 -1.40 -20.32 22.23
N ILE A 35 -1.37 -21.36 21.38
CA ILE A 35 -2.02 -21.33 20.06
C ILE A 35 -3.54 -21.24 20.20
N ALA A 36 -4.13 -21.97 21.15
CA ALA A 36 -5.57 -21.91 21.41
C ALA A 36 -6.01 -20.51 21.86
N GLU A 37 -5.24 -19.87 22.74
CA GLU A 37 -5.48 -18.50 23.21
C GLU A 37 -5.38 -17.47 22.08
N VAL A 38 -4.34 -17.55 21.24
CA VAL A 38 -4.17 -16.67 20.09
C VAL A 38 -5.33 -16.86 19.09
N THR A 39 -5.76 -18.10 18.87
CA THR A 39 -6.86 -18.41 17.94
C THR A 39 -8.19 -17.85 18.44
N ASP A 40 -8.46 -17.95 19.74
CA ASP A 40 -9.66 -17.38 20.35
C ASP A 40 -9.63 -15.85 20.32
N THR A 41 -8.45 -15.26 20.51
CA THR A 41 -8.24 -13.80 20.36
C THR A 41 -8.55 -13.33 18.94
N ILE A 42 -8.07 -14.07 17.92
CA ILE A 42 -8.34 -13.74 16.51
C ILE A 42 -9.82 -13.86 16.18
N LYS A 43 -10.53 -14.86 16.72
CA LYS A 43 -11.98 -15.02 16.51
C LYS A 43 -12.81 -13.91 17.14
N ARG A 44 -12.31 -13.31 18.22
CA ARG A 44 -12.95 -12.18 18.93
C ARG A 44 -12.59 -10.83 18.35
N LEU A 45 -11.63 -10.75 17.41
CA LEU A 45 -11.40 -9.52 16.67
C LEU A 45 -12.68 -9.19 15.89
N PRO A 46 -13.18 -7.95 15.98
CA PRO A 46 -14.28 -7.53 15.14
C PRO A 46 -13.89 -7.77 13.67
N PRO A 47 -14.84 -8.14 12.79
CA PRO A 47 -14.56 -8.23 11.37
C PRO A 47 -13.91 -6.92 10.96
N MET A 48 -12.69 -7.02 10.42
CA MET A 48 -11.93 -5.88 9.91
C MET A 48 -12.90 -5.09 9.04
N SER A 49 -13.29 -3.90 9.50
CA SER A 49 -14.34 -3.14 8.83
C SER A 49 -13.88 -2.97 7.38
N SER A 50 -14.78 -3.32 6.45
CA SER A 50 -14.57 -3.08 5.02
C SER A 50 -14.34 -1.59 4.84
N GLN A 51 -13.08 -1.14 4.96
CA GLN A 51 -12.68 0.21 4.63
C GLN A 51 -13.14 0.40 3.18
N ALA A 52 -14.11 1.29 2.98
CA ALA A 52 -14.62 1.63 1.66
C ALA A 52 -13.40 1.86 0.76
N LYS A 53 -13.23 1.01 -0.24
CA LYS A 53 -12.04 1.04 -1.10
C LYS A 53 -12.04 2.39 -1.80
N ILE A 54 -11.13 3.27 -1.40
CA ILE A 54 -11.03 4.63 -1.95
C ILE A 54 -10.79 4.49 -3.45
N LYS A 55 -11.65 5.10 -4.26
CA LYS A 55 -11.54 5.10 -5.72
C LYS A 55 -11.08 6.46 -6.20
N PHE A 56 -10.35 6.47 -7.30
CA PHE A 56 -9.85 7.68 -7.95
C PHE A 56 -10.16 7.62 -9.44
N VAL A 57 -10.46 8.79 -9.99
CA VAL A 57 -10.44 9.05 -11.44
C VAL A 57 -9.23 9.91 -11.77
N TYR A 58 -8.79 9.85 -13.02
CA TYR A 58 -7.56 10.48 -13.47
C TYR A 58 -7.79 11.40 -14.66
N ALA A 59 -6.96 12.43 -14.76
CA ALA A 59 -6.94 13.36 -15.87
C ALA A 59 -5.50 13.80 -16.18
N GLU A 60 -5.30 14.30 -17.38
CA GLU A 60 -4.03 14.86 -17.85
C GLU A 60 -4.26 16.28 -18.35
N LEU A 61 -3.50 17.22 -17.81
CA LEU A 61 -3.38 18.57 -18.34
C LEU A 61 -2.04 18.68 -19.07
N LEU A 62 -2.09 18.95 -20.38
CA LEU A 62 -0.93 19.31 -21.18
C LEU A 62 -0.81 20.83 -21.24
N CYS A 63 0.35 21.35 -20.84
CA CYS A 63 0.80 22.70 -21.10
C CYS A 63 1.88 22.64 -22.18
N GLN A 64 1.61 23.16 -23.36
CA GLN A 64 2.57 23.25 -24.44
C GLN A 64 3.01 24.70 -24.61
N ARG A 65 4.31 24.96 -24.46
CA ARG A 65 4.90 26.27 -24.74
C ARG A 65 5.69 26.22 -26.03
N LEU A 66 5.25 26.94 -27.04
CA LEU A 66 5.94 27.08 -28.33
C LEU A 66 6.02 28.56 -28.69
N TYR A 67 7.22 29.03 -29.07
CA TYR A 67 7.44 30.42 -29.50
C TYR A 67 6.95 31.49 -28.49
N GLY A 68 6.95 31.16 -27.19
CA GLY A 68 6.52 32.08 -26.13
C GLY A 68 5.03 32.04 -25.79
N GLU A 69 4.21 31.31 -26.55
CA GLU A 69 2.79 31.11 -26.27
C GLU A 69 2.56 29.79 -25.54
N ASN A 70 1.67 29.81 -24.54
CA ASN A 70 1.21 28.61 -23.85
C ASN A 70 -0.14 28.18 -24.43
N LYS A 71 -0.29 26.89 -24.72
CA LYS A 71 -1.56 26.24 -25.04
C LYS A 71 -1.84 25.16 -24.00
N PHE A 72 -3.10 25.08 -23.58
CA PHE A 72 -3.54 24.10 -22.59
C PHE A 72 -4.57 23.17 -23.20
N SER A 73 -4.41 21.88 -22.95
CA SER A 73 -5.41 20.85 -23.30
C SER A 73 -5.59 19.89 -22.15
N LEU A 74 -6.84 19.59 -21.83
CA LEU A 74 -7.22 18.77 -20.69
C LEU A 74 -7.95 17.51 -21.18
N ASN A 75 -7.44 16.33 -20.81
CA ASN A 75 -7.93 15.03 -21.22
C ASN A 75 -8.28 14.16 -20.00
N GLY A 76 -9.33 13.33 -20.13
CA GLY A 76 -9.81 12.45 -19.06
C GLY A 76 -11.31 12.17 -19.18
N ASP A 77 -11.71 10.95 -18.82
CA ASP A 77 -13.06 10.42 -19.06
C ASP A 77 -14.14 11.04 -18.15
N SER A 78 -13.74 11.57 -16.99
CA SER A 78 -14.66 12.14 -15.98
C SER A 78 -14.69 13.67 -15.99
N LEU A 79 -14.24 14.31 -17.07
CA LEU A 79 -14.17 15.76 -17.19
C LEU A 79 -15.36 16.34 -17.95
N GLY A 80 -15.99 17.37 -17.38
CA GLY A 80 -17.00 18.16 -18.07
C GLY A 80 -16.39 19.00 -19.19
N GLU A 81 -17.15 19.18 -20.29
CA GLU A 81 -16.71 19.97 -21.45
C GLU A 81 -16.47 21.45 -21.10
N ASP A 82 -17.23 22.01 -20.15
CA ASP A 82 -17.07 23.39 -19.72
C ASP A 82 -15.74 23.63 -18.98
N LEU A 83 -15.29 22.65 -18.18
CA LEU A 83 -13.99 22.69 -17.52
C LEU A 83 -12.85 22.62 -18.56
N LYS A 84 -12.95 21.74 -19.55
CA LYS A 84 -11.97 21.65 -20.64
C LYS A 84 -11.86 22.97 -21.41
N LYS A 85 -12.99 23.59 -21.74
CA LYS A 85 -13.01 24.91 -22.40
C LYS A 85 -12.41 26.00 -21.53
N SER A 86 -12.76 26.04 -20.24
CA SER A 86 -12.23 27.04 -19.30
C SER A 86 -10.72 26.93 -19.18
N VAL A 87 -10.19 25.72 -19.03
CA VAL A 87 -8.75 25.44 -18.98
C VAL A 87 -8.07 25.82 -20.30
N ALA A 88 -8.66 25.53 -21.46
CA ALA A 88 -8.07 25.88 -22.75
C ALA A 88 -7.94 27.40 -22.99
N GLN A 89 -8.70 28.22 -22.27
CA GLN A 89 -8.71 29.68 -22.40
C GLN A 89 -7.72 30.40 -21.48
N VAL A 90 -7.12 29.71 -20.50
CA VAL A 90 -6.19 30.34 -19.56
C VAL A 90 -4.85 30.65 -20.23
N LYS A 91 -4.20 31.72 -19.76
CA LYS A 91 -2.89 32.15 -20.26
C LYS A 91 -1.72 31.55 -19.47
N TYR A 92 -1.95 31.33 -18.18
CA TYR A 92 -0.93 30.91 -17.22
C TYR A 92 -1.25 29.53 -16.67
N ARG A 93 -0.20 28.75 -16.45
CA ARG A 93 -0.30 27.38 -15.94
C ARG A 93 -0.94 27.36 -14.56
N GLU A 94 -0.55 28.30 -13.71
CA GLU A 94 -1.02 28.42 -12.34
C GLU A 94 -2.54 28.56 -12.33
N SER A 95 -3.09 29.40 -13.21
CA SER A 95 -4.54 29.54 -13.41
C SER A 95 -5.22 28.25 -13.87
N ALA A 96 -4.57 27.47 -14.75
CA ALA A 96 -5.11 26.16 -15.16
C ALA A 96 -5.19 25.19 -13.97
N LEU A 97 -4.13 25.13 -13.15
CA LEU A 97 -4.05 24.26 -11.98
C LEU A 97 -5.02 24.71 -10.87
N ASP A 98 -5.20 26.02 -10.68
CA ASP A 98 -6.14 26.57 -9.71
C ASP A 98 -7.58 26.22 -10.07
N LEU A 99 -7.96 26.30 -11.35
CA LEU A 99 -9.28 25.86 -11.83
C LEU A 99 -9.54 24.38 -11.53
N LEU A 100 -8.54 23.53 -11.79
CA LEU A 100 -8.63 22.10 -11.52
C LEU A 100 -8.71 21.81 -10.02
N GLY A 101 -7.92 22.52 -9.21
CA GLY A 101 -7.93 22.41 -7.75
C GLY A 101 -9.27 22.83 -7.15
N ALA A 102 -9.89 23.88 -7.66
CA ALA A 102 -11.24 24.31 -7.25
C ALA A 102 -12.32 23.25 -7.53
N GLU A 103 -12.11 22.44 -8.57
CA GLU A 103 -12.94 21.29 -8.94
C GLU A 103 -12.55 20.00 -8.18
N GLY A 104 -11.63 20.06 -7.22
CA GLY A 104 -11.22 18.92 -6.38
C GLY A 104 -10.25 17.97 -7.06
N TRP A 105 -9.58 18.39 -8.14
CA TRP A 105 -8.47 17.64 -8.72
C TRP A 105 -7.16 17.93 -7.99
N GLU A 106 -6.42 16.87 -7.68
CA GLU A 106 -5.14 16.93 -7.02
C GLU A 106 -4.01 16.61 -8.00
N LEU A 107 -2.98 17.46 -8.05
CA LEU A 107 -1.78 17.18 -8.81
C LEU A 107 -1.03 15.99 -8.19
N SER A 108 -0.78 14.95 -8.99
CA SER A 108 -0.05 13.76 -8.57
C SER A 108 1.41 13.79 -9.04
N VAL A 109 1.63 14.10 -10.31
CA VAL A 109 2.97 14.16 -10.90
C VAL A 109 2.98 15.12 -12.09
N ALA A 110 4.14 15.74 -12.33
CA ALA A 110 4.39 16.57 -13.50
C ALA A 110 5.61 16.04 -14.25
N VAL A 111 5.51 15.91 -15.58
CA VAL A 111 6.59 15.46 -16.45
C VAL A 111 6.85 16.52 -17.50
N THR A 112 8.10 16.95 -17.63
CA THR A 112 8.52 17.92 -18.65
C THR A 112 9.23 17.19 -19.78
N ARG A 113 8.93 17.61 -21.00
CA ARG A 113 9.56 17.14 -22.23
C ARG A 113 10.01 18.34 -23.03
N GLU A 114 11.29 18.36 -23.40
CA GLU A 114 11.79 19.35 -24.35
C GLU A 114 11.33 18.99 -25.77
N VAL A 115 10.91 20.01 -26.52
CA VAL A 115 10.52 19.88 -27.92
C VAL A 115 11.13 21.04 -28.67
N ASN A 116 11.96 20.79 -29.70
CA ASN A 116 12.63 21.80 -30.54
C ASN A 116 12.64 23.25 -30.00
N ALA A 117 11.63 24.05 -30.35
CA ALA A 117 11.52 25.47 -30.02
C ALA A 117 10.72 25.78 -28.74
N GLY A 118 10.70 24.87 -27.77
CA GLY A 118 9.89 25.00 -26.56
C GLY A 118 9.89 23.78 -25.64
N PHE A 119 8.80 23.61 -24.90
CA PHE A 119 8.62 22.49 -23.99
C PHE A 119 7.15 22.11 -23.83
N GLU A 120 6.93 20.87 -23.45
CA GLU A 120 5.64 20.32 -23.03
C GLU A 120 5.74 19.95 -21.56
N ILE A 121 4.71 20.26 -20.77
CA ILE A 121 4.57 19.77 -19.41
C ILE A 121 3.24 19.04 -19.30
N PHE A 122 3.32 17.78 -18.90
CA PHE A 122 2.19 16.91 -18.63
C PHE A 122 1.94 16.87 -17.13
N TYR A 123 0.78 17.35 -16.70
CA TYR A 123 0.32 17.33 -15.32
C TYR A 123 -0.71 16.21 -15.16
N TYR A 124 -0.36 15.18 -14.39
CA TYR A 124 -1.24 14.06 -14.09
C TYR A 124 -1.98 14.34 -12.79
N LEU A 125 -3.30 14.31 -12.87
CA LEU A 125 -4.22 14.69 -11.82
C LEU A 125 -5.04 13.49 -11.39
N LYS A 126 -5.44 13.47 -10.13
CA LYS A 126 -6.40 12.50 -9.59
C LYS A 126 -7.52 13.24 -8.86
N LYS A 127 -8.72 12.67 -8.86
CA LYS A 127 -9.84 13.13 -8.03
C LYS A 127 -10.46 11.94 -7.35
N ARG A 128 -10.64 12.04 -6.03
CA ARG A 128 -11.33 10.99 -5.26
C ARG A 128 -12.79 10.94 -5.69
N ILE A 129 -13.32 9.74 -5.86
CA ILE A 129 -14.73 9.49 -6.09
C ILE A 129 -15.25 8.52 -5.04
N ASP A 130 -16.55 8.63 -4.75
CA ASP A 130 -17.26 7.74 -3.83
C ASP A 130 -17.82 6.51 -4.58
#